data_AF-A0A3M1XSV2-F1
#
_entry.id   AF-A0A3M1XSV2-F1
#
_cell.length_a   1.000
_cell.length_b   1.000
_cell.length_c   1.000
_cell.angle_alpha   90.00
_cell.angle_beta   90.00
_cell.angle_gamma   90.00
#
_symmetry.space_group_name_H-M   'P 1'
#
loop_
_entity.id
_entity.type
_entity.pdbx_description
1 polymer ?
#
loop_
_entity_poly.entity_id
_entity_poly.type
_entity_poly.pdbx_seq_one_letter_code
_entity_poly.pdbx_strand_id
1 'polypeptide(L)'
;MSRESSQPRAEVAEGGLINPDLAPTPPEQRTWNRWHLASLWVGMSVCIPTYMLAASMIDAGMTWWESLLTILLGNALVLIPLAINGHAGTRYGIPFPIYARASYGIRGAHLPSLLRSLVACGWFGIQTWIGGLALHAFIAILWPAWNTLGGDWQMMGYSLPHYLSFLLFWLMNMYFVWRGTESIKWLETLAAPFLLLVGIALLVWAARRVGGIGTILEQSNRLVQLQKRPPLLQYLLAVFIPWLTAMVGYWATLSLNIPDFTRYARSQKDQILGQAMGLLTTMPLFAFIGVAVTSATVLLYGEAIWNPITLLERLTRETRSPLVGLVAMLFLAIATLSTNIAANVVAPANSFSNLFPRRINFRLGGMIAGLIGIFSMPWKLLDAYQGWLISYSGLLGAVGGVMVCDYLLVKRTRLQVPELYRAGGAYWYRDGLNRPAMVATAAGIGVALLGKLLPGLGFLFDGAWFSATLVSFGLYYLLMRKKLTTARTRSSKGVIRVEEQQT
;
A
#
# COMPACT_ATOMS: atom_id res chain seq x y z
N MET A 1 -14.41 36.29 2.95
CA MET A 1 -15.75 35.71 3.12
C MET A 1 -16.18 35.11 1.80
N SER A 2 -15.88 33.83 1.57
CA SER A 2 -16.33 33.07 0.41
C SER A 2 -17.48 32.17 0.85
N ARG A 3 -18.63 32.32 0.19
CA ARG A 3 -19.87 31.58 0.45
C ARG A 3 -19.58 30.07 0.48
N GLU A 4 -19.71 29.46 1.67
CA GLU A 4 -19.98 28.04 1.77
C GLU A 4 -21.28 27.79 1.02
N SER A 5 -21.19 27.17 -0.16
CA SER A 5 -22.36 26.55 -0.76
C SER A 5 -22.78 25.43 0.19
N SER A 6 -23.93 25.64 0.81
CA SER A 6 -24.67 24.62 1.55
C SER A 6 -24.91 23.44 0.62
N GLN A 7 -23.99 22.48 0.60
CA GLN A 7 -24.24 21.19 -0.04
C GLN A 7 -25.48 20.60 0.63
N PRO A 8 -26.54 20.27 -0.14
CA PRO A 8 -27.71 19.63 0.44
C PRO A 8 -27.24 18.34 1.11
N ARG A 9 -27.65 18.13 2.37
CA ARG A 9 -27.47 16.85 3.06
C ARG A 9 -28.02 15.77 2.15
N ALA A 10 -27.14 15.04 1.47
CA ALA A 10 -27.54 14.01 0.52
C ALA A 10 -28.41 13.01 1.28
N GLU A 11 -29.69 12.94 0.91
CA GLU A 11 -30.61 11.93 1.42
C GLU A 11 -29.97 10.56 1.19
N VAL A 12 -29.66 9.89 2.29
CA VAL A 12 -29.22 8.51 2.29
C VAL A 12 -30.40 7.69 1.77
N ALA A 13 -30.34 7.27 0.50
CA ALA A 13 -31.36 6.44 -0.12
C ALA A 13 -31.66 5.18 0.73
N GLU A 14 -32.89 4.68 0.63
CA GLU A 14 -33.47 3.61 1.46
C GLU A 14 -32.46 2.49 1.78
N GLY A 15 -32.22 2.27 3.09
CA GLY A 15 -31.40 1.17 3.59
C GLY A 15 -29.99 1.54 4.08
N GLY A 16 -29.50 2.77 3.88
CA GLY A 16 -28.22 3.19 4.47
C GLY A 16 -26.96 2.68 3.75
N LEU A 17 -27.12 2.10 2.55
CA LEU A 17 -26.06 1.39 1.82
C LEU A 17 -25.36 2.24 0.74
N ILE A 18 -25.87 3.44 0.45
CA ILE A 18 -25.37 4.39 -0.55
C ILE A 18 -25.11 5.74 0.11
N ASN A 19 -23.96 6.32 -0.23
CA ASN A 19 -23.66 7.74 -0.09
C ASN A 19 -23.00 8.22 -1.40
N PRO A 20 -22.84 9.54 -1.62
CA PRO A 20 -22.23 10.06 -2.85
C PRO A 20 -20.83 9.49 -3.15
N ASP A 21 -20.01 9.27 -2.12
CA ASP A 21 -18.64 8.74 -2.27
C ASP A 21 -18.63 7.29 -2.78
N LEU A 22 -19.65 6.51 -2.42
CA LEU A 22 -19.82 5.10 -2.77
C LEU A 22 -20.66 4.87 -4.03
N ALA A 23 -21.31 5.91 -4.56
CA ALA A 23 -22.09 5.82 -5.78
C ALA A 23 -21.18 5.51 -7.00
N PRO A 24 -21.68 4.82 -8.04
CA PRO A 24 -20.91 4.60 -9.25
C PRO A 24 -20.50 5.92 -9.91
N THR A 25 -19.27 6.01 -10.43
CA THR A 25 -18.82 7.16 -11.22
C THR A 25 -19.59 7.21 -12.55
N PRO A 26 -20.30 8.31 -12.84
CA PRO A 26 -21.04 8.46 -14.08
C PRO A 26 -20.07 8.66 -15.26
N PRO A 27 -20.45 8.31 -16.50
CA PRO A 27 -19.56 8.34 -17.67
C PRO A 27 -18.83 9.67 -17.88
N GLU A 28 -19.47 10.80 -17.57
CA GLU A 28 -18.96 12.15 -17.77
C GLU A 28 -17.77 12.46 -16.84
N GLN A 29 -17.67 11.77 -15.71
CA GLN A 29 -16.56 11.90 -14.76
C GLN A 29 -15.42 10.91 -15.03
N ARG A 30 -15.56 10.03 -16.03
CA ARG A 30 -14.54 9.02 -16.39
C ARG A 30 -13.51 9.59 -17.37
N THR A 31 -12.78 10.60 -16.92
CA THR A 31 -11.87 11.41 -17.77
C THR A 31 -10.43 10.94 -17.76
N TRP A 32 -10.03 10.06 -16.83
CA TRP A 32 -8.63 9.68 -16.66
C TRP A 32 -8.15 8.80 -17.82
N ASN A 33 -7.13 9.27 -18.51
CA ASN A 33 -6.41 8.50 -19.53
C ASN A 33 -5.18 7.79 -18.93
N ARG A 34 -4.45 7.02 -19.74
CA ARG A 34 -3.25 6.29 -19.30
C ARG A 34 -2.20 7.15 -18.60
N TRP A 35 -2.07 8.43 -18.96
CA TRP A 35 -1.07 9.33 -18.40
C TRP A 35 -1.45 9.80 -16.99
N HIS A 36 -2.73 10.00 -16.71
CA HIS A 36 -3.20 10.31 -15.36
C HIS A 36 -2.89 9.14 -14.41
N LEU A 37 -3.14 7.91 -14.87
CA LEU A 37 -2.84 6.72 -14.08
C LEU A 37 -1.34 6.45 -13.95
N ALA A 38 -0.54 6.70 -14.99
CA ALA A 38 0.91 6.64 -14.88
C ALA A 38 1.45 7.68 -13.89
N SER A 39 0.94 8.92 -13.96
CA SER A 39 1.32 10.00 -13.04
C SER A 39 0.93 9.70 -11.59
N LEU A 40 -0.20 9.02 -11.36
CA LEU A 40 -0.58 8.54 -10.03
C LEU A 40 0.52 7.65 -9.46
N TRP A 41 1.05 6.71 -10.25
CA TRP A 41 2.15 5.86 -9.81
C TRP A 41 3.46 6.60 -9.62
N VAL A 42 3.73 7.66 -10.39
CA VAL A 42 4.88 8.55 -10.13
C VAL A 42 4.75 9.17 -8.74
N GLY A 43 3.61 9.80 -8.44
CA GLY A 43 3.36 10.45 -7.15
C GLY A 43 3.41 9.49 -5.95
N MET A 44 2.99 8.23 -6.14
CA MET A 44 3.01 7.22 -5.07
C MET A 44 4.36 6.50 -4.91
N SER A 45 5.09 6.29 -6.00
CA SER A 45 6.35 5.50 -5.97
C SER A 45 7.56 6.34 -5.57
N VAL A 46 7.56 7.63 -5.91
CA VAL A 46 8.62 8.57 -5.52
C VAL A 46 8.39 9.01 -4.09
N CYS A 47 8.82 8.18 -3.14
CA CYS A 47 8.68 8.45 -1.72
C CYS A 47 9.78 7.78 -0.90
N ILE A 48 9.98 8.27 0.33
CA ILE A 48 11.05 7.80 1.21
C ILE A 48 10.95 6.30 1.54
N PRO A 49 9.77 5.70 1.80
CA PRO A 49 9.68 4.25 2.01
C PRO A 49 10.13 3.39 0.82
N THR A 50 9.97 3.86 -0.43
CA THR A 50 10.50 3.17 -1.62
C THR A 50 12.03 3.17 -1.60
N TYR A 51 12.65 4.30 -1.23
CA TYR A 51 14.10 4.40 -1.07
C TYR A 51 14.59 3.43 0.01
N MET A 52 13.95 3.45 1.18
CA MET A 52 14.31 2.62 2.33
C MET A 52 14.14 1.12 2.02
N LEU A 53 13.09 0.73 1.28
CA LEU A 53 12.90 -0.65 0.81
C LEU A 53 14.07 -1.12 -0.05
N ALA A 54 14.44 -0.32 -1.04
CA ALA A 54 15.53 -0.64 -1.95
C ALA A 54 16.87 -0.72 -1.21
N ALA A 55 17.11 0.20 -0.28
CA ALA A 55 18.30 0.21 0.55
C ALA A 55 18.37 -0.97 1.53
N SER A 56 17.25 -1.38 2.12
CA SER A 56 17.19 -2.52 3.05
C SER A 56 17.51 -3.86 2.38
N MET A 57 17.24 -4.00 1.07
CA MET A 57 17.66 -5.19 0.31
C MET A 57 19.19 -5.30 0.19
N ILE A 58 19.88 -4.17 0.04
CA ILE A 58 21.35 -4.12 0.02
C ILE A 58 21.92 -4.49 1.40
N ASP A 59 21.33 -3.95 2.46
CA ASP A 59 21.71 -4.29 3.84
C ASP A 59 21.49 -5.79 4.14
N ALA A 60 20.44 -6.39 3.57
CA ALA A 60 20.17 -7.82 3.65
C ALA A 60 21.11 -8.70 2.78
N GLY A 61 22.12 -8.12 2.14
CA GLY A 61 23.13 -8.84 1.36
C GLY A 61 22.74 -9.15 -0.09
N MET A 62 21.70 -8.51 -0.62
CA MET A 62 21.39 -8.56 -2.06
C MET A 62 22.32 -7.61 -2.83
N THR A 63 22.70 -7.98 -4.04
CA THR A 63 23.39 -7.05 -4.93
C THR A 63 22.42 -5.98 -5.43
N TRP A 64 22.97 -4.92 -6.05
CA TRP A 64 22.16 -3.88 -6.66
C TRP A 64 21.18 -4.42 -7.71
N TRP A 65 21.62 -5.37 -8.55
CA TRP A 65 20.80 -5.89 -9.65
C TRP A 65 19.75 -6.88 -9.15
N GLU A 66 20.07 -7.67 -8.12
CA GLU A 66 19.10 -8.57 -7.48
C GLU A 66 18.00 -7.79 -6.78
N SER A 67 18.37 -6.69 -6.12
CA SER A 67 17.41 -5.77 -5.49
C SER A 67 16.47 -5.19 -6.54
N LEU A 68 17.01 -4.66 -7.64
CA LEU A 68 16.19 -4.14 -8.75
C LEU A 68 15.32 -5.20 -9.41
N LEU A 69 15.86 -6.40 -9.64
CA LEU A 69 15.12 -7.52 -10.21
C LEU A 69 13.97 -7.92 -9.28
N THR A 70 14.20 -7.98 -7.97
CA THR A 70 13.19 -8.30 -6.96
C THR A 70 12.08 -7.26 -6.95
N ILE A 71 12.44 -5.98 -7.05
CA ILE A 71 11.48 -4.87 -7.15
C ILE A 71 10.65 -4.97 -8.43
N LEU A 72 11.29 -5.20 -9.57
CA LEU A 72 10.62 -5.35 -10.86
C LEU A 72 9.68 -6.57 -10.87
N LEU A 73 10.13 -7.73 -10.37
CA LEU A 73 9.33 -8.95 -10.29
C LEU A 73 8.16 -8.80 -9.32
N GLY A 74 8.38 -8.21 -8.14
CA GLY A 74 7.30 -7.96 -7.19
C GLY A 74 6.25 -7.00 -7.76
N ASN A 75 6.68 -5.96 -8.47
CA ASN A 75 5.78 -5.05 -9.20
C ASN A 75 5.03 -5.75 -10.34
N ALA A 76 5.68 -6.63 -11.09
CA ALA A 76 5.02 -7.41 -12.13
C ALA A 76 3.98 -8.38 -11.56
N LEU A 77 4.29 -9.03 -10.42
CA LEU A 77 3.38 -9.95 -9.74
C LEU A 77 2.15 -9.24 -9.17
N VAL A 78 2.34 -8.10 -8.50
CA VAL A 78 1.22 -7.33 -7.94
C VAL A 78 0.39 -6.63 -9.01
N LEU A 79 0.96 -6.35 -10.19
CA LEU A 79 0.23 -5.80 -11.34
C LEU A 79 -0.89 -6.74 -11.82
N ILE A 80 -0.76 -8.05 -11.63
CA ILE A 80 -1.79 -9.04 -12.02
C ILE A 80 -3.12 -8.79 -11.28
N PRO A 81 -3.21 -8.92 -9.94
CA PRO A 81 -4.44 -8.64 -9.21
C PRO A 81 -4.86 -7.18 -9.34
N LEU A 82 -3.90 -6.24 -9.45
CA LEU A 82 -4.16 -4.82 -9.66
C LEU A 82 -4.93 -4.58 -10.98
N ALA A 83 -4.49 -5.17 -12.10
CA ALA A 83 -5.18 -5.05 -13.38
C ALA A 83 -6.57 -5.73 -13.36
N ILE A 84 -6.69 -6.88 -12.69
CA ILE A 84 -7.95 -7.63 -12.57
C ILE A 84 -8.99 -6.87 -11.74
N ASN A 85 -8.60 -6.40 -10.55
CA ASN A 85 -9.48 -5.62 -9.68
C ASN A 85 -9.78 -4.26 -10.34
N GLY A 86 -8.77 -3.62 -10.94
CA GLY A 86 -8.91 -2.38 -11.69
C GLY A 86 -9.91 -2.48 -12.85
N HIS A 87 -10.02 -3.65 -13.49
CA HIS A 87 -11.00 -3.90 -14.53
C HIS A 87 -12.45 -3.70 -14.03
N ALA A 88 -12.78 -4.16 -12.81
CA ALA A 88 -14.09 -3.95 -12.23
C ALA A 88 -14.39 -2.47 -11.99
N GLY A 89 -13.41 -1.73 -11.45
CA GLY A 89 -13.52 -0.28 -11.24
C GLY A 89 -13.77 0.47 -12.54
N THR A 90 -12.98 0.25 -13.58
CA THR A 90 -13.15 0.93 -14.88
C THR A 90 -14.43 0.53 -15.61
N ARG A 91 -14.81 -0.76 -15.56
CA ARG A 91 -16.01 -1.24 -16.27
C ARG A 91 -17.28 -0.68 -15.65
N TYR A 92 -17.37 -0.71 -14.33
CA TYR A 92 -18.62 -0.43 -13.61
C TYR A 92 -18.64 0.93 -12.90
N GLY A 93 -17.49 1.62 -12.81
CA GLY A 93 -17.37 2.89 -12.10
C GLY A 93 -17.49 2.74 -10.58
N ILE A 94 -17.34 1.54 -10.03
CA ILE A 94 -17.57 1.26 -8.61
C ILE A 94 -16.26 1.30 -7.80
N PRO A 95 -16.28 1.83 -6.57
CA PRO A 95 -15.12 1.81 -5.68
C PRO A 95 -14.94 0.44 -5.01
N PHE A 96 -13.80 0.26 -4.34
CA PHE A 96 -13.39 -0.99 -3.73
C PHE A 96 -14.39 -1.58 -2.73
N PRO A 97 -14.96 -0.82 -1.76
CA PRO A 97 -15.91 -1.40 -0.80
C PRO A 97 -17.14 -2.00 -1.49
N ILE A 98 -17.60 -1.39 -2.59
CA ILE A 98 -18.74 -1.87 -3.37
C ILE A 98 -18.35 -3.11 -4.17
N TYR A 99 -17.19 -3.10 -4.81
CA TYR A 99 -16.66 -4.27 -5.52
C TYR A 99 -16.51 -5.47 -4.57
N ALA A 100 -16.02 -5.26 -3.34
CA ALA A 100 -15.88 -6.31 -2.33
C ALA A 100 -17.22 -6.97 -1.95
N ARG A 101 -18.36 -6.26 -2.05
CA ARG A 101 -19.71 -6.83 -1.82
C ARG A 101 -20.01 -7.96 -2.80
N ALA A 102 -19.44 -7.91 -4.01
CA ALA A 102 -19.63 -8.97 -5.00
C ALA A 102 -19.14 -10.32 -4.47
N SER A 103 -18.00 -10.34 -3.79
CA SER A 103 -17.37 -11.57 -3.31
C SER A 103 -17.74 -11.91 -1.87
N TYR A 104 -17.83 -10.94 -0.96
CA TYR A 104 -18.04 -11.18 0.47
C TYR A 104 -19.49 -10.98 0.93
N GLY A 105 -20.33 -10.37 0.10
CA GLY A 105 -21.67 -9.93 0.48
C GLY A 105 -21.67 -8.54 1.10
N ILE A 106 -22.88 -7.96 1.22
CA ILE A 106 -23.04 -6.56 1.67
C ILE A 106 -22.41 -6.30 3.05
N ARG A 107 -22.67 -7.18 4.03
CA ARG A 107 -22.07 -7.06 5.37
C ARG A 107 -20.65 -7.63 5.41
N GLY A 108 -20.39 -8.69 4.63
CA GLY A 108 -19.08 -9.34 4.61
C GLY A 108 -17.98 -8.45 4.04
N ALA A 109 -18.32 -7.51 3.15
CA ALA A 109 -17.37 -6.55 2.57
C ALA A 109 -16.69 -5.66 3.62
N HIS A 110 -17.23 -5.54 4.84
CA HIS A 110 -16.54 -4.83 5.92
C HIS A 110 -15.21 -5.49 6.30
N LEU A 111 -15.09 -6.82 6.18
CA LEU A 111 -13.84 -7.53 6.47
C LEU A 111 -12.69 -7.03 5.57
N PRO A 112 -12.73 -7.18 4.23
CA PRO A 112 -11.64 -6.72 3.37
C PRO A 112 -11.42 -5.21 3.46
N SER A 113 -12.47 -4.39 3.65
CA SER A 113 -12.32 -2.95 3.87
C SER A 113 -11.57 -2.61 5.15
N LEU A 114 -11.87 -3.28 6.27
CA LEU A 114 -11.19 -3.07 7.54
C LEU A 114 -9.73 -3.52 7.49
N LEU A 115 -9.45 -4.71 6.95
CA LEU A 115 -8.08 -5.21 6.82
C LEU A 115 -7.22 -4.25 5.99
N ARG A 116 -7.75 -3.76 4.87
CA ARG A 116 -7.09 -2.75 4.03
C ARG A 116 -6.86 -1.42 4.77
N SER A 117 -7.80 -1.01 5.62
CA SER A 117 -7.74 0.27 6.34
C SER A 117 -6.73 0.25 7.47
N LEU A 118 -6.68 -0.85 8.24
CA LEU A 118 -5.73 -1.01 9.33
C LEU A 118 -4.29 -0.94 8.83
N VAL A 119 -4.00 -1.59 7.70
CA VAL A 119 -2.66 -1.52 7.08
C VAL A 119 -2.31 -0.09 6.65
N ALA A 120 -3.26 0.66 6.07
CA ALA A 120 -3.04 2.06 5.74
C ALA A 120 -2.85 2.96 6.97
N CYS A 121 -3.50 2.66 8.10
CA CYS A 121 -3.23 3.36 9.36
C CYS A 121 -1.79 3.10 9.84
N GLY A 122 -1.29 1.87 9.71
CA GLY A 122 0.12 1.55 9.99
C GLY A 122 1.09 2.32 9.10
N TRP A 123 0.83 2.36 7.79
CA TRP A 123 1.60 3.18 6.85
C TRP A 123 1.53 4.67 7.15
N PHE A 124 0.36 5.15 7.59
CA PHE A 124 0.21 6.53 8.06
C PHE A 124 1.14 6.81 9.24
N GLY A 125 1.19 5.90 10.21
CA GLY A 125 2.12 5.97 11.33
C GLY A 125 3.57 6.01 10.88
N ILE A 126 4.00 5.08 10.01
CA ILE A 126 5.38 4.97 9.50
C ILE A 126 5.81 6.26 8.79
N GLN A 127 4.98 6.79 7.89
CA GLN A 127 5.28 8.03 7.19
C GLN A 127 5.31 9.23 8.16
N THR A 128 4.42 9.26 9.15
CA THR A 128 4.46 10.29 10.19
C THR A 128 5.75 10.20 11.01
N TRP A 129 6.23 8.99 11.32
CA TRP A 129 7.51 8.77 11.98
C TRP A 129 8.68 9.28 11.13
N ILE A 130 8.74 8.91 9.85
CA ILE A 130 9.78 9.38 8.91
C ILE A 130 9.80 10.91 8.83
N GLY A 131 8.63 11.55 8.67
CA GLY A 131 8.55 13.01 8.66
C GLY A 131 8.90 13.65 10.00
N GLY A 132 8.60 12.98 11.12
CA GLY A 132 9.05 13.34 12.46
C GLY A 132 10.57 13.30 12.61
N LEU A 133 11.24 12.29 12.05
CA LEU A 133 12.70 12.22 12.01
C LEU A 133 13.30 13.37 11.19
N ALA A 134 12.69 13.71 10.06
CA ALA A 134 13.11 14.85 9.24
C ALA A 134 12.95 16.17 9.99
N LEU A 135 11.84 16.34 10.70
CA LEU A 135 11.57 17.51 11.53
C LEU A 135 12.52 17.59 12.73
N HIS A 136 12.85 16.45 13.36
CA HIS A 136 13.86 16.38 14.40
C HIS A 136 15.22 16.88 13.89
N ALA A 137 15.69 16.35 12.76
CA ALA A 137 16.93 16.76 12.13
C ALA A 137 16.93 18.26 11.77
N PHE A 138 15.83 18.77 11.23
CA PHE A 138 15.65 20.18 10.91
C PHE A 138 15.79 21.08 12.15
N ILE A 139 15.08 20.75 13.24
CA ILE A 139 15.13 21.52 14.50
C ILE A 139 16.52 21.43 15.12
N ALA A 140 17.16 20.27 15.08
CA ALA A 140 18.51 20.06 15.61
C ALA A 140 19.57 20.94 14.92
N ILE A 141 19.38 21.28 13.63
CA ILE A 141 20.27 22.21 12.91
C ILE A 141 20.06 23.65 13.40
N LEU A 142 18.81 24.08 13.63
CA LEU A 142 18.49 25.44 14.07
C LEU A 142 18.80 25.67 15.56
N TRP A 143 18.55 24.65 16.36
CA TRP A 143 18.66 24.69 17.82
C TRP A 143 19.38 23.42 18.33
N PRO A 144 20.72 23.42 18.34
CA PRO A 144 21.49 22.22 18.71
C PRO A 144 21.18 21.66 20.11
N ALA A 145 20.79 22.50 21.07
CA ALA A 145 20.39 22.07 22.41
C ALA A 145 19.10 21.22 22.41
N TRP A 146 18.33 21.22 21.32
CA TRP A 146 17.21 20.31 21.08
C TRP A 146 17.59 18.85 21.31
N ASN A 147 18.79 18.43 20.87
CA ASN A 147 19.27 17.05 21.00
C ASN A 147 19.47 16.61 22.46
N THR A 148 19.67 17.56 23.37
CA THR A 148 19.91 17.29 24.79
C THR A 148 18.64 17.38 25.65
N LEU A 149 17.50 17.75 25.05
CA LEU A 149 16.24 17.86 25.77
C LEU A 149 15.84 16.50 26.36
N GLY A 150 15.57 16.46 27.67
CA GLY A 150 15.25 15.22 28.38
C GLY A 150 16.48 14.42 28.86
N GLY A 151 17.69 14.93 28.66
CA GLY A 151 18.92 14.29 29.13
C GLY A 151 19.10 12.89 28.55
N ASP A 152 19.40 11.91 29.42
CA ASP A 152 19.58 10.51 29.03
C ASP A 152 18.28 9.72 28.88
N TRP A 153 17.11 10.38 28.98
CA TRP A 153 15.83 9.70 28.82
C TRP A 153 15.71 9.10 27.42
N GLN A 154 15.49 7.79 27.37
CA GLN A 154 15.17 7.06 26.16
C GLN A 154 14.02 6.09 26.42
N MET A 155 13.14 5.99 25.43
CA MET A 155 12.07 5.01 25.40
C MET A 155 12.19 4.23 24.10
N MET A 156 12.20 2.88 24.18
CA MET A 156 12.21 1.98 23.01
C MET A 156 13.32 2.24 21.97
N GLY A 157 14.43 2.87 22.37
CA GLY A 157 15.58 3.18 21.52
C GLY A 157 15.62 4.62 20.99
N TYR A 158 14.68 5.49 21.37
CA TYR A 158 14.63 6.88 20.90
C TYR A 158 14.57 7.88 22.06
N SER A 159 15.20 9.04 21.87
CA SER A 159 15.20 10.13 22.85
C SER A 159 13.91 10.97 22.79
N LEU A 160 13.67 11.78 23.82
CA LEU A 160 12.51 12.67 23.92
C LEU A 160 12.32 13.57 22.68
N PRO A 161 13.37 14.19 22.10
CA PRO A 161 13.27 14.98 20.87
C PRO A 161 12.63 14.25 19.68
N HIS A 162 12.90 12.95 19.52
CA HIS A 162 12.33 12.16 18.43
C HIS A 162 10.81 12.04 18.58
N TYR A 163 10.34 11.75 19.79
CA TYR A 163 8.91 11.64 20.07
C TYR A 163 8.18 12.99 19.99
N LEU A 164 8.82 14.07 20.42
CA LEU A 164 8.25 15.41 20.30
C LEU A 164 8.15 15.86 18.83
N SER A 165 9.19 15.63 18.03
CA SER A 165 9.15 15.92 16.59
C SER A 165 8.14 15.05 15.86
N PHE A 166 8.01 13.77 16.23
CA PHE A 166 6.95 12.90 15.74
C PHE A 166 5.56 13.42 16.07
N LEU A 167 5.31 13.81 17.33
CA LEU A 167 4.01 14.35 17.74
C LEU A 167 3.70 15.68 17.04
N LEU A 168 4.70 16.56 16.89
CA LEU A 168 4.55 17.82 16.16
C LEU A 168 4.21 17.57 14.69
N PHE A 169 4.93 16.65 14.04
CA PHE A 169 4.64 16.28 12.65
C PHE A 169 3.28 15.58 12.50
N TRP A 170 2.87 14.78 13.49
CA TRP A 170 1.53 14.22 13.54
C TRP A 170 0.45 15.30 13.65
N LEU A 171 0.63 16.30 14.51
CA LEU A 171 -0.28 17.44 14.63
C LEU A 171 -0.40 18.20 13.30
N MET A 172 0.71 18.36 12.57
CA MET A 172 0.69 18.93 11.21
C MET A 172 -0.15 18.07 10.26
N ASN A 173 0.04 16.74 10.24
CA ASN A 173 -0.80 15.85 9.43
C ASN A 173 -2.28 16.01 9.80
N MET A 174 -2.62 16.00 11.09
CA MET A 174 -4.01 16.15 11.55
C MET A 174 -4.63 17.48 11.15
N TYR A 175 -3.87 18.57 11.17
CA TYR A 175 -4.34 19.87 10.71
C TYR A 175 -4.78 19.83 9.24
N PHE A 176 -3.97 19.25 8.35
CA PHE A 176 -4.31 19.14 6.93
C PHE A 176 -5.45 18.14 6.68
N VAL A 177 -5.49 17.03 7.41
CA VAL A 177 -6.62 16.08 7.37
C VAL A 177 -7.93 16.77 7.76
N TRP A 178 -7.91 17.61 8.79
CA TRP A 178 -9.08 18.38 9.23
C TRP A 178 -9.52 19.42 8.21
N ARG A 179 -8.56 20.16 7.61
CA ARG A 179 -8.81 21.12 6.52
C ARG A 179 -9.35 20.45 5.25
N GLY A 180 -9.09 19.15 5.08
CA GLY A 180 -9.49 18.35 3.94
C GLY A 180 -8.38 18.20 2.89
N THR A 181 -8.45 17.13 2.10
CA THR A 181 -7.41 16.73 1.14
C THR A 181 -7.14 17.76 0.03
N GLU A 182 -8.10 18.63 -0.28
CA GLU A 182 -7.90 19.73 -1.23
C GLU A 182 -6.75 20.67 -0.81
N SER A 183 -6.49 20.80 0.49
CA SER A 183 -5.46 21.69 1.02
C SER A 183 -4.03 21.27 0.69
N ILE A 184 -3.82 20.02 0.24
CA ILE A 184 -2.49 19.46 -0.04
C ILE A 184 -2.21 19.17 -1.52
N LYS A 185 -3.20 19.35 -2.42
CA LYS A 185 -3.02 19.04 -3.85
C LYS A 185 -1.83 19.76 -4.48
N TRP A 186 -1.64 21.02 -4.12
CA TRP A 186 -0.51 21.81 -4.62
C TRP A 186 0.84 21.31 -4.07
N LEU A 187 0.86 20.81 -2.82
CA LEU A 187 2.04 20.18 -2.22
C LEU A 187 2.40 18.88 -2.93
N GLU A 188 1.40 18.08 -3.31
CA GLU A 188 1.59 16.82 -4.06
C GLU A 188 2.24 17.08 -5.42
N THR A 189 1.74 18.08 -6.16
CA THR A 189 2.32 18.47 -7.45
C THR A 189 3.79 18.90 -7.35
N LEU A 190 4.19 19.51 -6.22
CA LEU A 190 5.56 19.96 -6.00
C LEU A 190 6.49 18.86 -5.42
N ALA A 191 5.95 17.96 -4.60
CA ALA A 191 6.72 16.98 -3.85
C ALA A 191 7.44 15.96 -4.74
N ALA A 192 6.74 15.40 -5.74
CA ALA A 192 7.32 14.35 -6.58
C ALA A 192 8.50 14.85 -7.46
N PRO A 193 8.40 15.99 -8.18
CA PRO A 193 9.55 16.55 -8.90
C PRO A 193 10.72 16.87 -7.97
N PHE A 194 10.45 17.43 -6.79
CA PHE A 194 11.50 17.77 -5.83
C PHE A 194 12.23 16.52 -5.34
N LEU A 195 11.52 15.47 -4.92
CA LEU A 195 12.13 14.23 -4.47
C LEU A 195 12.96 13.55 -5.56
N LEU A 196 12.51 13.62 -6.82
CA LEU A 196 13.27 13.13 -7.95
C LEU A 196 14.57 13.92 -8.15
N LEU A 197 14.51 15.25 -8.07
CA LEU A 197 15.69 16.12 -8.15
C LEU A 197 16.69 15.82 -7.03
N VAL A 198 16.22 15.68 -5.79
CA VAL A 198 17.09 15.31 -4.66
C VAL A 198 17.68 13.92 -4.85
N GLY A 199 16.89 12.94 -5.31
CA GLY A 199 17.38 11.61 -5.60
C GLY A 199 18.50 11.63 -6.66
N ILE A 200 18.31 12.36 -7.76
CA ILE A 200 19.33 12.54 -8.79
C ILE A 200 20.57 13.25 -8.22
N ALA A 201 20.38 14.30 -7.41
CA ALA A 201 21.49 15.01 -6.78
C ALA A 201 22.32 14.10 -5.86
N LEU A 202 21.66 13.24 -5.06
CA LEU A 202 22.32 12.23 -4.23
C LEU A 202 23.05 11.19 -5.08
N LEU A 203 22.47 10.74 -6.19
CA LEU A 203 23.14 9.81 -7.11
C LEU A 203 24.40 10.43 -7.73
N VAL A 204 24.32 11.68 -8.19
CA VAL A 204 25.47 12.41 -8.74
C VAL A 204 26.54 12.63 -7.67
N TRP A 205 26.14 12.99 -6.45
CA TRP A 205 27.03 13.11 -5.31
C TRP A 205 27.77 11.78 -5.04
N ALA A 206 27.03 10.68 -4.92
CA ALA A 206 27.57 9.35 -4.65
C ALA A 206 28.56 8.93 -5.74
N ALA A 207 28.17 9.10 -7.02
CA ALA A 207 29.01 8.78 -8.16
C ALA A 207 30.32 9.57 -8.15
N ARG A 208 30.27 10.88 -7.87
CA ARG A 208 31.48 11.72 -7.80
C ARG A 208 32.42 11.33 -6.66
N ARG A 209 31.88 10.90 -5.52
CA ARG A 209 32.67 10.55 -4.32
C ARG A 209 33.38 9.20 -4.45
N VAL A 210 32.79 8.26 -5.19
CA VAL A 210 33.30 6.89 -5.35
C VAL A 210 34.07 6.70 -6.69
N GLY A 211 34.11 7.72 -7.55
CA GLY A 211 34.84 7.69 -8.82
C GLY A 211 34.03 7.19 -10.02
N GLY A 212 32.71 7.14 -9.91
CA GLY A 212 31.77 6.84 -10.99
C GLY A 212 30.64 5.89 -10.57
N ILE A 213 29.57 5.85 -11.37
CA ILE A 213 28.47 4.88 -11.16
C ILE A 213 29.00 3.45 -11.38
N GLY A 214 29.90 3.22 -12.34
CA GLY A 214 30.49 1.90 -12.59
C GLY A 214 31.13 1.31 -11.32
N THR A 215 31.91 2.10 -10.59
CA THR A 215 32.55 1.69 -9.34
C THR A 215 31.53 1.31 -8.27
N ILE A 216 30.43 2.05 -8.14
CA ILE A 216 29.34 1.72 -7.21
C ILE A 216 28.76 0.34 -7.53
N LEU A 217 28.50 0.08 -8.82
CA LEU A 217 27.87 -1.18 -9.27
C LEU A 217 28.82 -2.38 -9.16
N GLU A 218 30.10 -2.20 -9.49
CA GLU A 218 31.13 -3.24 -9.38
C GLU A 218 31.41 -3.61 -7.92
N GLN A 219 31.59 -2.60 -7.06
CA GLN A 219 31.97 -2.84 -5.67
C GLN A 219 30.78 -3.33 -4.83
N SER A 220 29.53 -3.00 -5.19
CA SER A 220 28.32 -3.61 -4.61
C SER A 220 28.33 -5.13 -4.75
N ASN A 221 28.71 -5.66 -5.92
CA ASN A 221 28.85 -7.10 -6.13
C ASN A 221 29.97 -7.71 -5.27
N ARG A 222 31.08 -6.98 -5.08
CA ARG A 222 32.22 -7.43 -4.28
C ARG A 222 31.89 -7.49 -2.79
N LEU A 223 31.13 -6.54 -2.26
CA LEU A 223 30.68 -6.50 -0.86
C LEU A 223 29.88 -7.75 -0.49
N VAL A 224 28.98 -8.19 -1.38
CA VAL A 224 28.20 -9.43 -1.21
C VAL A 224 29.07 -10.68 -1.35
N GLN A 225 30.07 -10.68 -2.25
CA GLN A 225 30.99 -11.81 -2.41
C GLN A 225 31.89 -12.02 -1.17
N LEU A 226 32.28 -10.94 -0.49
CA LEU A 226 33.09 -11.00 0.74
C LEU A 226 32.33 -11.62 1.93
N GLN A 227 31.00 -11.58 1.93
CA GLN A 227 30.16 -12.14 3.00
C GLN A 227 30.00 -13.68 2.96
N LYS A 228 30.69 -14.40 2.06
CA LYS A 228 30.49 -15.85 1.81
C LYS A 228 29.02 -16.20 1.56
N ARG A 229 28.59 -16.10 0.30
CA ARG A 229 27.22 -16.40 -0.09
C ARG A 229 26.76 -17.80 0.34
N PRO A 230 25.56 -17.94 0.91
CA PRO A 230 24.98 -19.26 1.14
C PRO A 230 24.68 -19.95 -0.20
N PRO A 231 24.51 -21.29 -0.22
CA PRO A 231 24.07 -22.03 -1.40
C PRO A 231 22.79 -21.43 -2.00
N LEU A 232 22.65 -21.51 -3.33
CA LEU A 232 21.56 -20.85 -4.08
C LEU A 232 20.17 -21.10 -3.49
N LEU A 233 19.85 -22.35 -3.12
CA LEU A 233 18.55 -22.67 -2.54
C LEU A 233 18.31 -21.95 -1.21
N GLN A 234 19.33 -21.89 -0.34
CA GLN A 234 19.23 -21.19 0.94
C GLN A 234 19.10 -19.68 0.72
N TYR A 235 19.85 -19.11 -0.22
CA TYR A 235 19.69 -17.70 -0.62
C TYR A 235 18.25 -17.42 -1.12
N LEU A 236 17.72 -18.29 -1.98
CA LEU A 236 16.39 -18.13 -2.53
C LEU A 236 15.30 -18.16 -1.44
N LEU A 237 15.39 -19.14 -0.54
CA LEU A 237 14.41 -19.33 0.53
C LEU A 237 14.53 -18.27 1.64
N ALA A 238 15.75 -17.91 2.06
CA ALA A 238 15.97 -17.07 3.23
C ALA A 238 16.11 -15.58 2.91
N VAL A 239 16.39 -15.19 1.66
CA VAL A 239 16.61 -13.79 1.27
C VAL A 239 15.66 -13.39 0.16
N PHE A 240 15.74 -14.05 -1.00
CA PHE A 240 15.02 -13.61 -2.19
C PHE A 240 13.50 -13.69 -2.06
N ILE A 241 12.95 -14.84 -1.63
CA ILE A 241 11.49 -15.02 -1.47
C ILE A 241 10.91 -14.06 -0.42
N PRO A 242 11.47 -13.94 0.79
CA PRO A 242 11.02 -12.94 1.77
C PRO A 242 10.97 -11.52 1.21
N TRP A 243 12.02 -11.07 0.51
CA TRP A 243 12.07 -9.74 -0.08
C TRP A 243 11.14 -9.57 -1.29
N LEU A 244 10.94 -10.61 -2.09
CA LEU A 244 9.94 -10.62 -3.15
C LEU A 244 8.53 -10.51 -2.56
N THR A 245 8.23 -11.26 -1.50
CA THR A 245 6.96 -11.20 -0.78
C THR A 245 6.77 -9.83 -0.14
N ALA A 246 7.80 -9.27 0.50
CA ALA A 246 7.77 -7.93 1.08
C ALA A 246 7.48 -6.87 0.00
N MET A 247 8.10 -7.02 -1.18
CA MET A 247 7.88 -6.15 -2.33
C MET A 247 6.44 -6.24 -2.86
N VAL A 248 5.88 -7.45 -2.98
CA VAL A 248 4.46 -7.61 -3.32
C VAL A 248 3.56 -7.02 -2.22
N GLY A 249 3.94 -7.24 -0.95
CA GLY A 249 3.30 -6.65 0.23
C GLY A 249 3.23 -5.13 0.16
N TYR A 250 4.30 -4.46 -0.26
CA TYR A 250 4.36 -3.01 -0.39
C TYR A 250 3.17 -2.44 -1.17
N TRP A 251 2.75 -3.12 -2.25
CA TRP A 251 1.60 -2.72 -3.08
C TRP A 251 0.34 -3.56 -2.91
N ALA A 252 0.34 -4.54 -2.02
CA ALA A 252 -0.80 -5.43 -1.76
C ALA A 252 -2.08 -4.64 -1.45
N THR A 253 -1.97 -3.58 -0.65
CA THR A 253 -3.07 -2.68 -0.29
C THR A 253 -3.72 -2.06 -1.52
N LEU A 254 -2.91 -1.45 -2.38
CA LEU A 254 -3.36 -0.80 -3.60
C LEU A 254 -3.89 -1.81 -4.62
N SER A 255 -3.33 -3.01 -4.72
CA SER A 255 -3.84 -4.06 -5.61
C SER A 255 -5.31 -4.40 -5.36
N LEU A 256 -5.78 -4.31 -4.12
CA LEU A 256 -7.18 -4.54 -3.77
C LEU A 256 -8.04 -3.32 -4.04
N ASN A 257 -7.60 -2.13 -3.59
CA ASN A 257 -8.42 -0.93 -3.61
C ASN A 257 -8.20 -0.01 -4.82
N ILE A 258 -7.44 -0.46 -5.82
CA ILE A 258 -7.27 0.27 -7.07
C ILE A 258 -8.58 0.67 -7.78
N PRO A 259 -9.74 -0.03 -7.62
CA PRO A 259 -11.02 0.46 -8.15
C PRO A 259 -11.40 1.87 -7.69
N ASP A 260 -10.90 2.32 -6.53
CA ASP A 260 -11.10 3.68 -6.04
C ASP A 260 -10.54 4.74 -7.01
N PHE A 261 -9.51 4.38 -7.78
CA PHE A 261 -8.91 5.22 -8.81
C PHE A 261 -9.38 4.85 -10.21
N THR A 262 -9.39 3.56 -10.55
CA THR A 262 -9.71 3.12 -11.92
C THR A 262 -11.17 3.38 -12.31
N ARG A 263 -12.07 3.63 -11.34
CA ARG A 263 -13.44 4.11 -11.59
C ARG A 263 -13.53 5.41 -12.38
N TYR A 264 -12.48 6.23 -12.36
CA TYR A 264 -12.38 7.46 -13.14
C TYR A 264 -11.71 7.26 -14.51
N ALA A 265 -11.23 6.04 -14.82
CA ALA A 265 -10.56 5.76 -16.08
C ALA A 265 -11.55 5.66 -17.25
N ARG A 266 -11.15 6.23 -18.40
CA ARG A 266 -11.99 6.28 -19.60
C ARG A 266 -12.09 4.94 -20.34
N SER A 267 -11.09 4.06 -20.21
CA SER A 267 -11.07 2.77 -20.91
C SER A 267 -10.23 1.71 -20.19
N GLN A 268 -10.50 0.44 -20.48
CA GLN A 268 -9.71 -0.70 -19.96
C GLN A 268 -8.26 -0.69 -20.46
N LYS A 269 -8.03 -0.20 -21.68
CA LYS A 269 -6.68 -0.06 -22.21
C LYS A 269 -5.90 0.99 -21.44
N ASP A 270 -6.54 2.12 -21.11
CA ASP A 270 -5.92 3.18 -20.33
C ASP A 270 -5.58 2.71 -18.91
N GLN A 271 -6.46 1.94 -18.26
CA GLN A 271 -6.17 1.42 -16.92
C GLN A 271 -5.03 0.41 -16.90
N ILE A 272 -4.95 -0.51 -17.85
CA ILE A 272 -3.87 -1.50 -17.87
C ILE A 272 -2.54 -0.83 -18.21
N LEU A 273 -2.50 -0.06 -19.31
CA LEU A 273 -1.25 0.55 -19.78
C LEU A 273 -0.73 1.61 -18.82
N GLY A 274 -1.59 2.48 -18.29
CA GLY A 274 -1.17 3.53 -17.38
C GLY A 274 -0.52 2.98 -16.11
N GLN A 275 -1.10 1.91 -15.57
CA GLN A 275 -0.57 1.26 -14.38
C GLN A 275 0.70 0.46 -14.65
N ALA A 276 0.73 -0.33 -15.73
CA ALA A 276 1.92 -1.08 -16.11
C ALA A 276 3.10 -0.15 -16.39
N MET A 277 2.88 0.92 -17.15
CA MET A 277 3.90 1.92 -17.44
C MET A 277 4.37 2.61 -16.15
N GLY A 278 3.45 3.12 -15.33
CA GLY A 278 3.79 3.85 -14.11
C GLY A 278 4.54 2.99 -13.10
N LEU A 279 4.00 1.82 -12.76
CA LEU A 279 4.52 0.95 -11.71
C LEU A 279 5.82 0.24 -12.12
N LEU A 280 5.89 -0.32 -13.33
CA LEU A 280 7.06 -1.10 -13.78
C LEU A 280 8.26 -0.23 -14.18
N THR A 281 8.08 1.11 -14.28
CA THR A 281 9.20 2.02 -14.61
C THR A 281 9.58 2.90 -13.43
N THR A 282 8.63 3.65 -12.86
CA THR A 282 8.95 4.69 -11.87
C THR A 282 9.60 4.10 -10.62
N MET A 283 9.02 3.02 -10.09
CA MET A 283 9.52 2.45 -8.84
C MET A 283 10.90 1.82 -9.01
N PRO A 284 11.19 0.95 -10.02
CA PRO A 284 12.55 0.49 -10.26
C PRO A 284 13.56 1.62 -10.47
N LEU A 285 13.19 2.68 -11.21
CA LEU A 285 14.08 3.83 -11.45
C LEU A 285 14.39 4.60 -10.16
N PHE A 286 13.38 4.86 -9.33
CA PHE A 286 13.60 5.55 -8.06
C PHE A 286 14.32 4.65 -7.02
N ALA A 287 14.00 3.36 -7.00
CA ALA A 287 14.69 2.37 -6.18
C ALA A 287 16.17 2.22 -6.54
N PHE A 288 16.52 2.36 -7.82
CA PHE A 288 17.92 2.36 -8.26
C PHE A 288 18.73 3.46 -7.57
N ILE A 289 18.14 4.65 -7.39
CA ILE A 289 18.79 5.73 -6.64
C ILE A 289 19.08 5.28 -5.20
N GLY A 290 18.10 4.67 -4.52
CA GLY A 290 18.27 4.13 -3.17
C GLY A 290 19.39 3.10 -3.08
N VAL A 291 19.36 2.11 -3.97
CA VAL A 291 20.36 1.06 -4.07
C VAL A 291 21.76 1.60 -4.35
N ALA A 292 21.90 2.50 -5.34
CA ALA A 292 23.19 3.04 -5.76
C ALA A 292 23.79 3.94 -4.69
N VAL A 293 22.99 4.82 -4.09
CA VAL A 293 23.45 5.71 -3.01
C VAL A 293 23.81 4.90 -1.77
N THR A 294 22.98 3.91 -1.37
CA THR A 294 23.30 3.04 -0.23
C THR A 294 24.57 2.23 -0.48
N SER A 295 24.73 1.67 -1.68
CA SER A 295 25.97 0.97 -2.07
C SER A 295 27.19 1.89 -1.95
N ALA A 296 27.08 3.15 -2.38
CA ALA A 296 28.15 4.13 -2.21
C ALA A 296 28.46 4.44 -0.75
N THR A 297 27.46 4.47 0.14
CA THR A 297 27.71 4.69 1.58
C THR A 297 28.52 3.56 2.20
N VAL A 298 28.33 2.31 1.78
CA VAL A 298 29.17 1.20 2.25
C VAL A 298 30.63 1.41 1.86
N LEU A 299 30.89 1.95 0.67
CA LEU A 299 32.24 2.18 0.16
C LEU A 299 32.92 3.38 0.80
N LEU A 300 32.15 4.45 1.06
CA LEU A 300 32.65 5.68 1.67
C LEU A 300 32.83 5.55 3.18
N TYR A 301 31.94 4.79 3.82
CA TYR A 301 31.75 4.84 5.26
C TYR A 301 31.82 3.49 5.97
N GLY A 302 31.87 2.37 5.22
CA GLY A 302 31.91 1.02 5.78
C GLY A 302 30.55 0.48 6.25
N GLU A 303 29.48 1.25 6.11
CA GLU A 303 28.12 0.90 6.57
C GLU A 303 27.06 1.27 5.53
N ALA A 304 25.97 0.49 5.46
CA ALA A 304 24.84 0.78 4.60
C ALA A 304 23.90 1.78 5.26
N ILE A 305 23.97 3.06 4.86
CA ILE A 305 23.05 4.08 5.38
C ILE A 305 21.75 4.03 4.57
N TRP A 306 20.82 3.19 5.03
CA TRP A 306 19.56 2.93 4.35
C TRP A 306 18.49 4.02 4.56
N ASN A 307 18.63 4.82 5.63
CA ASN A 307 17.74 5.94 5.91
C ASN A 307 18.31 7.24 5.29
N PRO A 308 17.62 7.85 4.31
CA PRO A 308 18.11 9.05 3.65
C PRO A 308 18.18 10.26 4.59
N ILE A 309 17.43 10.28 5.69
CA ILE A 309 17.52 11.33 6.71
C ILE A 309 18.88 11.26 7.39
N THR A 310 19.29 10.08 7.87
CA THR A 310 20.60 9.85 8.48
C THR A 310 21.74 10.20 7.51
N LEU A 311 21.60 9.84 6.23
CA LEU A 311 22.57 10.23 5.21
C LEU A 311 22.66 11.75 5.08
N LEU A 312 21.54 12.45 4.95
CA LEU A 312 21.52 13.90 4.81
C LEU A 312 22.04 14.63 6.05
N GLU A 313 21.79 14.13 7.26
CA GLU A 313 22.39 14.66 8.49
C GLU A 313 23.91 14.57 8.45
N ARG A 314 24.43 13.40 8.04
CA ARG A 314 25.86 13.20 7.87
C ARG A 314 26.44 14.13 6.82
N LEU A 315 25.80 14.26 5.65
CA LEU A 315 26.23 15.18 4.60
C LEU A 315 26.22 16.63 5.03
N THR A 316 25.24 17.03 5.86
CA THR A 316 25.19 18.39 6.43
C THR A 316 26.41 18.67 7.29
N ARG A 317 26.83 17.69 8.11
CA ARG A 317 28.05 17.79 8.92
C ARG A 317 29.32 17.80 8.07
N GLU A 318 29.41 16.91 7.07
CA GLU A 318 30.58 16.81 6.18
C GLU A 318 30.76 18.04 5.30
N THR A 319 29.68 18.58 4.75
CA THR A 319 29.71 19.80 3.91
C THR A 319 29.82 21.09 4.72
N ARG A 320 29.66 21.02 6.06
CA ARG A 320 29.62 22.18 6.97
C ARG A 320 28.64 23.27 6.51
N SER A 321 27.56 22.88 5.83
CA SER A 321 26.55 23.79 5.29
C SER A 321 25.19 23.53 5.91
N PRO A 322 24.83 24.26 6.99
CA PRO A 322 23.52 24.15 7.62
C PRO A 322 22.38 24.37 6.64
N LEU A 323 22.55 25.27 5.66
CA LEU A 323 21.53 25.59 4.66
C LEU A 323 21.13 24.36 3.83
N VAL A 324 22.10 23.53 3.43
CA VAL A 324 21.82 22.31 2.65
C VAL A 324 20.98 21.34 3.48
N GLY A 325 21.34 21.13 4.75
CA GLY A 325 20.58 20.29 5.67
C GLY A 325 19.18 20.81 5.93
N LEU A 326 19.03 22.12 6.20
CA LEU A 326 17.73 22.76 6.43
C LEU A 326 16.81 22.61 5.22
N VAL A 327 17.31 22.92 4.02
CA VAL A 327 16.52 22.80 2.79
C VAL A 327 16.14 21.34 2.54
N ALA A 328 17.09 20.41 2.63
CA ALA A 328 16.80 18.99 2.39
C ALA A 328 15.77 18.43 3.38
N MET A 329 15.92 18.70 4.69
CA MET A 329 15.00 18.20 5.71
C MET A 329 13.62 18.84 5.62
N LEU A 330 13.54 20.14 5.33
CA LEU A 330 12.26 20.83 5.16
C LEU A 330 11.46 20.21 4.03
N PHE A 331 12.07 20.05 2.86
CA PHE A 331 11.36 19.47 1.74
C PHE A 331 11.08 17.98 1.91
N LEU A 332 11.95 17.23 2.59
CA LEU A 332 11.68 15.83 2.90
C LEU A 332 10.47 15.69 3.84
N ALA A 333 10.34 16.59 4.84
CA ALA A 333 9.17 16.69 5.69
C ALA A 333 7.91 17.06 4.88
N ILE A 334 7.99 18.05 3.98
CA ILE A 334 6.87 18.46 3.11
C ILE A 334 6.43 17.32 2.18
N ALA A 335 7.39 16.64 1.53
CA ALA A 335 7.09 15.54 0.62
C ALA A 335 6.47 14.36 1.36
N THR A 336 7.00 14.03 2.54
CA THR A 336 6.45 12.99 3.40
C THR A 336 5.02 13.32 3.84
N LEU A 337 4.76 14.57 4.26
CA LEU A 337 3.42 15.04 4.64
C LEU A 337 2.42 14.88 3.48
N SER A 338 2.83 15.32 2.28
CA SER A 338 2.00 15.27 1.09
C SER A 338 1.64 13.84 0.70
N THR A 339 2.64 12.96 0.55
CA THR A 339 2.43 11.54 0.22
C THR A 339 1.58 10.84 1.28
N ASN A 340 1.79 11.17 2.57
CA ASN A 340 1.12 10.47 3.66
C ASN A 340 -0.40 10.69 3.65
N ILE A 341 -0.83 11.94 3.46
CA ILE A 341 -2.26 12.27 3.43
C ILE A 341 -2.91 11.66 2.20
N ALA A 342 -2.29 11.76 1.02
CA ALA A 342 -2.82 11.22 -0.23
C ALA A 342 -2.95 9.68 -0.18
N ALA A 343 -1.89 8.97 0.20
CA ALA A 343 -1.84 7.51 0.12
C ALA A 343 -2.50 6.80 1.31
N ASN A 344 -2.36 7.34 2.53
CA ASN A 344 -2.64 6.59 3.75
C ASN A 344 -3.86 7.10 4.53
N VAL A 345 -4.39 8.30 4.25
CA VAL A 345 -5.58 8.81 4.95
C VAL A 345 -6.87 8.56 4.15
N VAL A 346 -6.82 8.72 2.83
CA VAL A 346 -8.02 8.65 1.97
C VAL A 346 -8.73 7.30 2.07
N ALA A 347 -7.98 6.20 1.93
CA ALA A 347 -8.58 4.86 1.94
C ALA A 347 -9.20 4.47 3.30
N PRO A 348 -8.53 4.67 4.45
CA PRO A 348 -9.16 4.47 5.76
C PRO A 348 -10.36 5.38 5.99
N ALA A 349 -10.28 6.66 5.62
CA ALA A 349 -11.39 7.60 5.81
C ALA A 349 -12.66 7.13 5.09
N ASN A 350 -12.53 6.71 3.83
CA ASN A 350 -13.64 6.16 3.04
C ASN A 350 -14.16 4.84 3.62
N SER A 351 -13.26 3.97 4.10
CA SER A 351 -13.64 2.66 4.62
C SER A 351 -14.33 2.74 5.98
N PHE A 352 -13.87 3.62 6.88
CA PHE A 352 -14.53 3.88 8.16
C PHE A 352 -15.87 4.58 7.97
N SER A 353 -15.96 5.50 7.00
CA SER A 353 -17.24 6.06 6.56
C SER A 353 -18.19 4.96 6.06
N ASN A 354 -17.72 4.02 5.24
CA ASN A 354 -18.53 2.88 4.79
C ASN A 354 -18.97 1.94 5.95
N LEU A 355 -18.20 1.84 7.03
CA LEU A 355 -18.57 1.03 8.20
C LEU A 355 -19.70 1.67 9.00
N PHE A 356 -19.64 2.98 9.23
CA PHE A 356 -20.68 3.73 9.95
C PHE A 356 -21.05 5.04 9.23
N PRO A 357 -21.77 4.96 8.09
CA PRO A 357 -22.03 6.12 7.22
C PRO A 357 -22.78 7.27 7.90
N ARG A 358 -23.57 6.96 8.93
CA ARG A 358 -24.35 7.95 9.69
C ARG A 358 -23.52 8.73 10.71
N ARG A 359 -22.32 8.25 11.09
CA ARG A 359 -21.53 8.81 12.19
C ARG A 359 -20.14 9.26 11.76
N ILE A 360 -19.55 8.61 10.76
CA ILE A 360 -18.17 8.86 10.34
C ILE A 360 -18.20 9.54 8.98
N ASN A 361 -17.88 10.83 8.97
CA ASN A 361 -17.57 11.56 7.75
C ASN A 361 -16.07 11.43 7.41
N PHE A 362 -15.65 11.92 6.25
CA PHE A 362 -14.26 11.84 5.79
C PHE A 362 -13.26 12.41 6.82
N ARG A 363 -13.54 13.58 7.41
CA ARG A 363 -12.68 14.22 8.41
C ARG A 363 -12.50 13.32 9.64
N LEU A 364 -13.60 12.85 10.23
CA LEU A 364 -13.55 11.97 11.40
C LEU A 364 -12.84 10.65 11.07
N GLY A 365 -13.11 10.07 9.90
CA GLY A 365 -12.43 8.86 9.43
C GLY A 365 -10.92 9.05 9.31
N GLY A 366 -10.47 10.19 8.78
CA GLY A 366 -9.05 10.54 8.72
C GLY A 366 -8.42 10.75 10.09
N MET A 367 -9.12 11.38 11.04
CA MET A 367 -8.65 11.54 12.42
C MET A 367 -8.51 10.19 13.14
N ILE A 368 -9.47 9.27 12.94
CA ILE A 368 -9.39 7.89 13.46
C ILE A 368 -8.17 7.17 12.90
N ALA A 369 -7.91 7.29 11.59
CA ALA A 369 -6.72 6.71 10.96
C ALA A 369 -5.43 7.28 11.57
N GLY A 370 -5.42 8.59 11.83
CA GLY A 370 -4.30 9.27 12.48
C GLY A 370 -4.02 8.76 13.90
N LEU A 371 -5.07 8.52 14.69
CA LEU A 371 -4.94 7.97 16.04
C LEU A 371 -4.45 6.52 16.02
N ILE A 372 -5.05 5.66 15.19
CA ILE A 372 -4.61 4.27 15.03
C ILE A 372 -3.15 4.23 14.58
N GLY A 373 -2.73 5.14 13.70
CA GLY A 373 -1.35 5.26 13.24
C GLY A 373 -0.35 5.51 14.36
N ILE A 374 -0.67 6.34 15.36
CA ILE A 374 0.19 6.50 16.55
C ILE A 374 0.26 5.19 17.34
N PHE A 375 -0.90 4.61 17.66
CA PHE A 375 -0.97 3.40 18.50
C PHE A 375 -0.38 2.16 17.83
N SER A 376 -0.16 2.20 16.51
CA SER A 376 0.53 1.14 15.78
C SER A 376 2.03 1.04 16.09
N MET A 377 2.59 1.97 16.89
CA MET A 377 4.01 2.03 17.25
C MET A 377 4.91 2.03 15.99
N PRO A 378 4.80 3.06 15.14
CA PRO A 378 5.37 3.04 13.80
C PRO A 378 6.89 2.88 13.76
N TRP A 379 7.60 3.36 14.78
CA TRP A 379 9.04 3.12 14.92
C TRP A 379 9.38 1.62 15.03
N LYS A 380 8.56 0.81 15.71
CA LYS A 380 8.75 -0.65 15.76
C LYS A 380 8.35 -1.36 14.48
N LEU A 381 7.34 -0.85 13.78
CA LEU A 381 7.00 -1.36 12.46
C LEU A 381 8.13 -1.10 11.45
N LEU A 382 8.81 0.04 11.58
CA LEU A 382 9.96 0.39 10.77
C LEU A 382 11.20 -0.44 11.14
N ASP A 383 11.47 -0.68 12.43
CA ASP A 383 12.52 -1.62 12.87
C ASP A 383 12.32 -3.02 12.28
N ALA A 384 11.05 -3.44 12.12
CA ALA A 384 10.66 -4.73 11.57
C ALA A 384 10.17 -4.65 10.12
N TYR A 385 10.71 -3.74 9.30
CA TYR A 385 10.14 -3.34 8.01
C TYR A 385 9.79 -4.52 7.08
N GLN A 386 10.72 -5.44 6.83
CA GLN A 386 10.48 -6.62 6.00
C GLN A 386 9.37 -7.50 6.59
N GLY A 387 9.45 -7.78 7.89
CA GLY A 387 8.46 -8.59 8.60
C GLY A 387 7.06 -7.95 8.59
N TRP A 388 6.97 -6.62 8.71
CA TRP A 388 5.73 -5.87 8.57
C TRP A 388 5.09 -6.08 7.20
N LEU A 389 5.88 -5.88 6.13
CA LEU A 389 5.43 -6.06 4.74
C LEU A 389 4.93 -7.48 4.48
N ILE A 390 5.71 -8.50 4.90
CA ILE A 390 5.34 -9.91 4.75
C ILE A 390 4.05 -10.22 5.51
N SER A 391 3.94 -9.76 6.77
CA SER A 391 2.80 -10.07 7.65
C SER A 391 1.46 -9.68 7.03
N TYR A 392 1.31 -8.42 6.61
CA TYR A 392 0.06 -8.00 6.03
C TYR A 392 -0.09 -8.42 4.56
N SER A 393 1.00 -8.78 3.86
CA SER A 393 0.90 -9.38 2.52
C SER A 393 0.10 -10.69 2.56
N GLY A 394 0.27 -11.53 3.60
CA GLY A 394 -0.53 -12.76 3.75
C GLY A 394 -2.00 -12.46 4.00
N LEU A 395 -2.27 -11.47 4.84
CA LEU A 395 -3.62 -11.00 5.13
C LEU A 395 -4.36 -10.52 3.88
N LEU A 396 -3.71 -9.65 3.10
CA LEU A 396 -4.29 -9.05 1.90
C LEU A 396 -4.24 -9.99 0.70
N GLY A 397 -3.26 -10.89 0.63
CA GLY A 397 -3.19 -11.96 -0.35
C GLY A 397 -4.37 -12.93 -0.22
N ALA A 398 -4.75 -13.30 1.01
CA ALA A 398 -5.96 -14.09 1.25
C ALA A 398 -7.23 -13.39 0.73
N VAL A 399 -7.32 -12.07 0.92
CA VAL A 399 -8.45 -11.28 0.39
C VAL A 399 -8.41 -11.24 -1.14
N GLY A 400 -7.24 -10.96 -1.71
CA GLY A 400 -7.01 -10.87 -3.14
C GLY A 400 -7.31 -12.17 -3.87
N GLY A 401 -6.92 -13.32 -3.31
CA GLY A 401 -7.22 -14.64 -3.85
C GLY A 401 -8.72 -14.89 -4.01
N VAL A 402 -9.53 -14.56 -3.00
CA VAL A 402 -10.99 -14.65 -3.09
C VAL A 402 -11.55 -13.71 -4.16
N MET A 403 -11.16 -12.44 -4.15
CA MET A 403 -11.71 -11.44 -5.07
C MET A 403 -11.38 -11.74 -6.53
N VAL A 404 -10.12 -12.11 -6.81
CA VAL A 404 -9.67 -12.48 -8.15
C VAL A 404 -10.38 -13.75 -8.63
N CYS A 405 -10.51 -14.77 -7.77
CA CYS A 405 -11.25 -15.99 -8.10
C CYS A 405 -12.71 -15.72 -8.42
N ASP A 406 -13.38 -14.97 -7.54
CA ASP A 406 -14.79 -14.63 -7.67
C ASP A 406 -15.06 -13.87 -8.96
N TYR A 407 -14.25 -12.86 -9.24
CA TYR A 407 -14.44 -12.02 -10.41
C TYR A 407 -14.16 -12.75 -11.72
N LEU A 408 -13.03 -13.46 -11.83
CA LEU A 408 -12.62 -14.10 -13.08
C LEU A 408 -13.34 -15.43 -13.34
N LEU A 409 -13.39 -16.33 -12.35
CA LEU A 409 -13.85 -17.71 -12.57
C LEU A 409 -15.33 -17.89 -12.23
N VAL A 410 -15.79 -17.33 -11.11
CA VAL A 410 -17.18 -17.52 -10.65
C VAL A 410 -18.14 -16.62 -11.42
N LYS A 411 -17.83 -15.32 -11.51
CA LYS A 411 -18.69 -14.31 -12.13
C LYS A 411 -18.31 -13.96 -13.57
N ARG A 412 -17.16 -14.46 -14.07
CA ARG A 412 -16.70 -14.28 -15.46
C ARG A 412 -16.72 -12.81 -15.90
N THR A 413 -16.21 -11.94 -15.04
CA THR A 413 -16.16 -10.48 -15.19
C THR A 413 -17.51 -9.77 -15.35
N ARG A 414 -18.64 -10.43 -15.02
CA ARG A 414 -20.00 -9.88 -15.12
C ARG A 414 -20.61 -9.65 -13.73
N LEU A 415 -20.86 -8.38 -13.41
CA LEU A 415 -21.53 -7.96 -12.17
C LEU A 415 -22.88 -7.31 -12.47
N GLN A 416 -23.89 -7.64 -11.67
CA GLN A 416 -25.18 -6.95 -11.61
C GLN A 416 -25.06 -5.72 -10.68
N VAL A 417 -24.60 -4.58 -11.19
CA VAL A 417 -24.27 -3.40 -10.36
C VAL A 417 -25.40 -2.95 -9.42
N PRO A 418 -26.67 -2.85 -9.84
CA PRO A 418 -27.76 -2.43 -8.93
C PRO A 418 -27.89 -3.32 -7.68
N GLU A 419 -27.67 -4.62 -7.84
CA GLU A 419 -27.77 -5.59 -6.74
C GLU A 419 -26.66 -5.42 -5.68
N LEU A 420 -25.54 -4.74 -6.01
CA LEU A 420 -24.47 -4.44 -5.03
C LEU A 420 -24.92 -3.39 -3.99
N TYR A 421 -26.04 -2.72 -4.25
CA TYR A 421 -26.59 -1.67 -3.41
C TYR A 421 -27.93 -2.04 -2.77
N ARG A 422 -28.44 -3.25 -3.00
CA ARG A 422 -29.76 -3.69 -2.54
C ARG A 422 -29.68 -4.79 -1.47
N ALA A 423 -30.18 -4.51 -0.27
CA ALA A 423 -30.36 -5.55 0.75
C ALA A 423 -31.36 -6.61 0.26
N GLY A 424 -31.08 -7.89 0.53
CA GLY A 424 -31.88 -9.01 0.00
C GLY A 424 -31.65 -9.34 -1.49
N GLY A 425 -30.82 -8.57 -2.20
CA GLY A 425 -30.48 -8.80 -3.60
C GLY A 425 -29.50 -9.95 -3.85
N ALA A 426 -29.01 -10.07 -5.09
CA ALA A 426 -28.16 -11.17 -5.55
C ALA A 426 -26.84 -11.33 -4.76
N TYR A 427 -26.34 -10.25 -4.13
CA TYR A 427 -25.13 -10.26 -3.28
C TYR A 427 -25.45 -10.16 -1.78
N TRP A 428 -26.70 -10.40 -1.39
CA TRP A 428 -27.04 -10.52 0.03
C TRP A 428 -26.51 -11.83 0.63
N TYR A 429 -26.41 -12.89 -0.19
CA TYR A 429 -26.05 -14.23 0.28
C TYR A 429 -26.93 -14.65 1.48
N ARG A 430 -26.34 -15.19 2.55
CA ARG A 430 -27.06 -15.51 3.79
C ARG A 430 -26.76 -14.43 4.81
N ASP A 431 -27.79 -13.68 5.20
CA ASP A 431 -27.72 -12.61 6.21
C ASP A 431 -26.72 -11.48 5.89
N GLY A 432 -26.41 -11.25 4.61
CA GLY A 432 -25.42 -10.28 4.15
C GLY A 432 -24.00 -10.86 3.99
N LEU A 433 -23.78 -12.16 4.21
CA LEU A 433 -22.47 -12.80 4.29
C LEU A 433 -22.30 -13.95 3.29
N ASN A 434 -21.25 -13.88 2.47
CA ASN A 434 -20.78 -15.02 1.70
C ASN A 434 -19.84 -15.88 2.56
N ARG A 435 -20.40 -16.86 3.28
CA ARG A 435 -19.62 -17.77 4.14
C ARG A 435 -18.43 -18.46 3.42
N PRO A 436 -18.57 -18.97 2.19
CA PRO A 436 -17.44 -19.43 1.38
C PRO A 436 -16.26 -18.46 1.30
N ALA A 437 -16.52 -17.17 1.08
CA ALA A 437 -15.48 -16.15 1.04
C ALA A 437 -14.78 -16.04 2.41
N MET A 438 -15.55 -15.90 3.49
CA MET A 438 -15.01 -15.78 4.84
C MET A 438 -14.12 -16.98 5.24
N VAL A 439 -14.58 -18.20 4.95
CA VAL A 439 -13.83 -19.44 5.24
C VAL A 439 -12.56 -19.52 4.39
N ALA A 440 -12.63 -19.18 3.10
CA ALA A 440 -11.48 -19.19 2.22
C ALA A 440 -10.41 -18.17 2.65
N THR A 441 -10.82 -16.96 3.03
CA THR A 441 -9.91 -15.95 3.57
C THR A 441 -9.26 -16.40 4.87
N ALA A 442 -10.06 -16.93 5.82
CA ALA A 442 -9.55 -17.42 7.09
C ALA A 442 -8.55 -18.57 6.91
N ALA A 443 -8.81 -19.50 5.98
CA ALA A 443 -7.89 -20.59 5.64
C ALA A 443 -6.58 -20.05 5.04
N GLY A 444 -6.64 -19.09 4.11
CA GLY A 444 -5.44 -18.47 3.54
C GLY A 444 -4.57 -17.79 4.59
N ILE A 445 -5.19 -16.97 5.46
CA ILE A 445 -4.51 -16.33 6.59
C ILE A 445 -3.92 -17.40 7.53
N GLY A 446 -4.70 -18.42 7.87
CA GLY A 446 -4.27 -19.52 8.73
C GLY A 446 -3.03 -20.23 8.19
N VAL A 447 -2.98 -20.55 6.90
CA VAL A 447 -1.82 -21.22 6.29
C VAL A 447 -0.58 -20.34 6.32
N ALA A 448 -0.69 -19.04 6.05
CA ALA A 448 0.46 -18.14 6.19
C ALA A 448 0.96 -18.09 7.65
N LEU A 449 0.04 -18.03 8.62
CA LEU A 449 0.40 -18.02 10.05
C LEU A 449 0.98 -19.35 10.55
N LEU A 450 0.58 -20.50 9.99
CA LEU A 450 1.20 -21.78 10.31
C LEU A 450 2.70 -21.77 10.02
N GLY A 451 3.16 -21.01 9.03
CA GLY A 451 4.60 -20.85 8.77
C GLY A 451 5.37 -20.14 9.89
N LYS A 452 4.69 -19.29 10.68
CA LYS A 452 5.26 -18.65 11.88
C LYS A 452 5.27 -19.57 13.10
N LEU A 453 4.31 -20.49 13.17
CA LEU A 453 4.05 -21.30 14.37
C LEU A 453 4.73 -22.67 14.34
N LEU A 454 4.93 -23.24 13.16
CA LEU A 454 5.42 -24.61 12.99
C LEU A 454 6.86 -24.64 12.46
N PRO A 455 7.80 -25.29 13.18
CA PRO A 455 9.15 -25.50 12.68
C PRO A 455 9.15 -26.23 11.33
N GLY A 456 9.96 -25.76 10.38
CA GLY A 456 10.06 -26.34 9.04
C GLY A 456 9.05 -25.80 8.01
N LEU A 457 8.04 -25.03 8.43
CA LEU A 457 7.07 -24.40 7.53
C LEU A 457 7.29 -22.89 7.34
N GLY A 458 8.44 -22.36 7.77
CA GLY A 458 8.80 -20.92 7.66
C GLY A 458 8.55 -20.32 6.27
N PHE A 459 8.81 -21.10 5.21
CA PHE A 459 8.60 -20.71 3.82
C PHE A 459 7.15 -20.26 3.51
N LEU A 460 6.15 -20.76 4.26
CA LEU A 460 4.75 -20.35 4.09
C LEU A 460 4.53 -18.90 4.54
N PHE A 461 5.24 -18.47 5.59
CA PHE A 461 5.20 -17.09 6.06
C PHE A 461 6.14 -16.21 5.24
N ASP A 462 7.35 -16.67 4.93
CA ASP A 462 8.28 -15.96 4.03
C ASP A 462 7.66 -15.69 2.64
N GLY A 463 6.82 -16.63 2.19
CA GLY A 463 5.98 -16.54 1.00
C GLY A 463 4.51 -16.17 1.28
N ALA A 464 4.21 -15.45 2.38
CA ALA A 464 2.86 -15.24 2.91
C ALA A 464 1.83 -14.78 1.87
N TRP A 465 2.20 -13.85 0.98
CA TRP A 465 1.32 -13.42 -0.11
C TRP A 465 0.89 -14.62 -0.98
N PHE A 466 1.84 -15.45 -1.42
CA PHE A 466 1.60 -16.55 -2.34
C PHE A 466 0.82 -17.67 -1.66
N SER A 467 1.25 -18.10 -0.46
CA SER A 467 0.61 -19.18 0.29
C SER A 467 -0.85 -18.83 0.61
N ALA A 468 -1.11 -17.62 1.12
CA ALA A 468 -2.44 -17.16 1.45
C ALA A 468 -3.33 -16.97 0.21
N THR A 469 -2.80 -16.39 -0.87
CA THR A 469 -3.53 -16.18 -2.13
C THR A 469 -3.94 -17.50 -2.75
N LEU A 470 -3.02 -18.46 -2.88
CA LEU A 470 -3.29 -19.75 -3.52
C LEU A 470 -4.34 -20.57 -2.76
N VAL A 471 -4.22 -20.63 -1.43
CA VAL A 471 -5.17 -21.37 -0.58
C VAL A 471 -6.55 -20.74 -0.62
N SER A 472 -6.65 -19.43 -0.43
CA SER A 472 -7.94 -18.72 -0.45
C SER A 472 -8.61 -18.78 -1.83
N PHE A 473 -7.84 -18.59 -2.91
CA PHE A 473 -8.34 -18.70 -4.29
C PHE A 473 -8.90 -20.11 -4.56
N GLY A 474 -8.10 -21.15 -4.28
CA GLY A 474 -8.46 -22.54 -4.56
C GLY A 474 -9.66 -22.99 -3.73
N LEU A 475 -9.66 -22.72 -2.43
CA LEU A 475 -10.75 -23.10 -1.54
C LEU A 475 -12.05 -22.37 -1.89
N TYR A 476 -11.98 -21.06 -2.19
CA TYR A 476 -13.16 -20.31 -2.62
C TYR A 476 -13.76 -20.87 -3.90
N TYR A 477 -12.93 -21.18 -4.91
CA TYR A 477 -13.36 -21.79 -6.16
C TYR A 477 -14.13 -23.09 -5.92
N LEU A 478 -13.57 -23.99 -5.10
CA LEU A 478 -14.18 -25.29 -4.78
C LEU A 478 -15.54 -25.12 -4.08
N LEU A 479 -15.63 -24.20 -3.11
CA LEU A 479 -16.86 -23.95 -2.36
C LEU A 479 -17.96 -23.32 -3.22
N MET A 480 -17.60 -22.43 -4.15
CA MET A 480 -18.56 -21.78 -5.04
C MET A 480 -18.99 -22.66 -6.21
N ARG A 481 -18.10 -23.51 -6.75
CA ARG A 481 -18.45 -24.47 -7.82
C ARG A 481 -19.57 -25.42 -7.39
N LYS A 482 -19.52 -25.94 -6.16
CA LYS A 482 -20.56 -26.82 -5.59
C LYS A 482 -21.93 -26.13 -5.53
N LYS A 483 -21.98 -24.83 -5.26
CA LYS A 483 -23.24 -24.07 -5.24
C LYS A 483 -23.79 -23.82 -6.64
N LEU A 484 -22.93 -23.52 -7.61
CA LEU A 484 -23.33 -23.33 -9.02
C LEU A 484 -23.90 -24.61 -9.63
N THR A 485 -23.31 -25.78 -9.34
CA THR A 485 -23.87 -27.07 -9.79
C THR A 485 -25.20 -27.36 -9.12
N THR A 486 -25.31 -27.19 -7.79
CA THR A 486 -26.56 -27.42 -7.05
C THR A 486 -27.71 -26.53 -7.55
N ALA A 487 -27.44 -25.26 -7.87
CA ALA A 487 -28.44 -24.34 -8.42
C ALA A 487 -28.93 -24.77 -9.81
N ARG A 488 -28.02 -25.23 -10.69
CA ARG A 488 -28.38 -25.78 -12.00
C ARG A 488 -29.21 -27.06 -11.90
N THR A 489 -28.88 -27.97 -10.98
CA THR A 489 -29.64 -29.21 -10.77
C THR A 489 -31.04 -28.96 -10.19
N ARG A 490 -31.21 -27.92 -9.36
CA ARG A 490 -32.54 -27.51 -8.87
C ARG A 490 -33.39 -26.87 -9.98
N SER A 491 -32.76 -26.05 -10.83
CA SER A 491 -33.44 -25.48 -12.01
C SER A 491 -33.85 -26.55 -13.01
N SER A 492 -33.05 -27.60 -13.23
CA SER A 492 -33.41 -28.68 -14.17
C SER A 492 -34.48 -29.63 -13.60
N LYS A 493 -34.52 -29.84 -12.27
CA LYS A 493 -35.56 -30.65 -11.62
C LYS A 493 -36.89 -29.91 -11.43
N GLY A 494 -36.89 -28.57 -11.46
CA GLY A 494 -38.12 -27.76 -11.41
C GLY A 494 -38.84 -27.62 -12.77
N VAL A 495 -38.23 -28.08 -13.86
CA VAL A 495 -38.79 -28.00 -15.22
C VAL A 495 -39.48 -29.33 -15.64
N ILE A 496 -39.40 -30.38 -14.83
CA ILE A 496 -40.07 -31.66 -15.08
C ILE A 496 -41.12 -31.88 -14.00
N ARG A 497 -42.30 -31.24 -14.14
CA ARG A 497 -43.60 -31.61 -13.51
C ARG A 497 -44.65 -30.50 -13.71
N VAL A 498 -44.96 -30.13 -14.95
CA VAL A 498 -46.23 -29.46 -15.31
C VAL A 498 -46.61 -29.87 -16.74
N GLU A 499 -46.77 -31.17 -17.01
CA GLU A 499 -47.35 -31.67 -18.27
C GLU A 499 -47.60 -33.17 -18.13
N GLU A 500 -48.59 -33.54 -17.30
CA GLU A 500 -49.28 -34.84 -17.33
C GLU A 500 -50.33 -34.85 -16.21
N GLN A 501 -51.41 -34.08 -16.39
CA GLN A 501 -52.68 -34.28 -15.66
C GLN A 501 -53.81 -33.44 -16.27
N GLN A 502 -54.07 -33.60 -17.57
CA GLN A 502 -55.40 -33.36 -18.15
C GLN A 502 -55.62 -34.34 -19.30
N THR A 503 -56.32 -35.44 -18.99
CA THR A 503 -57.03 -36.32 -19.92
C THR A 503 -58.41 -36.56 -19.34
#